data_AF-A0A954Z9Y6-F1
#
_entry.id   AF-A0A954Z9Y6-F1
#
_cell.length_a   1.000
_cell.length_b   1.000
_cell.length_c   1.000
_cell.angle_alpha   90.00
_cell.angle_beta   90.00
_cell.angle_gamma   90.00
#
_symmetry.space_group_name_H-M   'P 1'
#
loop_
_entity.id
_entity.type
_entity.pdbx_description
1 polymer ?
#
loop_
_entity_poly.entity_id
_entity_poly.type
_entity_poly.pdbx_seq_one_letter_code
_entity_poly.pdbx_strand_id
1 'polypeptide(L)'
;GWLIPAFYAWTDSDQSRPSPLLWQIPLGVALASIAFCCLLPWLSFPATETRTVESKRRRFSLRSLLILTTLFAMVIGIGGAFPLLFSSLACAGAFAYVLAFAVKHEPHRGAVVALLGSMLLPYAWLVSYDELGRVAAALPALFASLPTFVPGALLGGLFGMHFDDSRWIAILLTAAELVAGVQLIRRGPRRTIAFLLLVMHVSWFSSFVFYQLCIA
;
A
#
# COMPACT_ATOMS: atom_id res chain seq x y z
N GLY A 1 -19.45 -9.29 -9.31
CA GLY A 1 -18.23 -8.49 -9.59
C GLY A 1 -17.90 -8.56 -11.07
N TRP A 2 -17.51 -7.44 -11.68
CA TRP A 2 -17.26 -7.33 -13.14
C TRP A 2 -16.06 -8.17 -13.64
N LEU A 3 -15.18 -8.57 -12.72
CA LEU A 3 -13.95 -9.33 -13.00
C LEU A 3 -13.68 -10.32 -11.87
N ILE A 4 -14.64 -11.19 -11.52
CA ILE A 4 -14.31 -12.36 -10.69
C ILE A 4 -13.32 -13.19 -11.51
N PRO A 5 -12.09 -13.45 -11.04
CA PRO A 5 -11.15 -14.28 -11.77
C PRO A 5 -11.81 -15.64 -12.03
N ALA A 6 -11.86 -16.09 -13.28
CA ALA A 6 -12.50 -17.35 -13.69
C ALA A 6 -12.05 -18.57 -12.87
N PHE A 7 -10.88 -18.48 -12.22
CA PHE A 7 -10.39 -19.43 -11.24
C PHE A 7 -11.38 -19.70 -10.08
N TYR A 8 -12.14 -18.71 -9.62
CA TYR A 8 -13.14 -18.89 -8.55
C TYR A 8 -14.37 -19.67 -9.03
N ALA A 9 -14.86 -19.36 -10.23
CA ALA A 9 -15.95 -20.09 -10.86
C ALA A 9 -15.58 -21.54 -11.18
N TRP A 10 -14.28 -21.84 -11.30
CA TRP A 10 -13.79 -23.18 -11.62
C TRP A 10 -13.72 -24.13 -10.42
N THR A 11 -13.74 -23.63 -9.18
CA THR A 11 -13.51 -24.52 -8.04
C THR A 11 -14.73 -25.31 -7.57
N ASP A 12 -15.98 -24.89 -7.86
CA ASP A 12 -17.25 -25.51 -7.40
C ASP A 12 -17.19 -26.03 -5.94
N SER A 13 -16.28 -25.48 -5.15
CA SER A 13 -15.85 -26.11 -3.92
C SER A 13 -16.81 -25.69 -2.86
N ASP A 14 -17.51 -26.67 -2.31
CA ASP A 14 -18.28 -26.57 -1.08
C ASP A 14 -17.60 -25.57 -0.13
N GLN A 15 -18.27 -24.44 0.14
CA GLN A 15 -17.74 -23.35 0.98
C GLN A 15 -17.39 -23.81 2.41
N SER A 16 -17.74 -25.04 2.76
CA SER A 16 -17.39 -25.71 4.02
C SER A 16 -15.90 -26.03 4.15
N ARG A 17 -15.10 -26.02 3.07
CA ARG A 17 -13.65 -26.23 3.11
C ARG A 17 -12.90 -25.26 2.19
N PRO A 18 -12.22 -24.22 2.72
CA PRO A 18 -11.40 -23.35 1.89
C PRO A 18 -10.32 -24.19 1.20
N SER A 19 -10.26 -24.12 -0.13
CA SER A 19 -9.30 -24.89 -0.91
C SER A 19 -7.86 -24.59 -0.46
N PRO A 20 -6.99 -25.61 -0.32
CA PRO A 20 -5.60 -25.39 0.11
C PRO A 20 -4.79 -24.54 -0.88
N LEU A 21 -5.25 -24.41 -2.13
CA LEU A 21 -4.64 -23.56 -3.16
C LEU A 21 -4.86 -22.07 -2.91
N LEU A 22 -5.85 -21.68 -2.09
CA LEU A 22 -6.17 -20.28 -1.80
C LEU A 22 -5.03 -19.52 -1.12
N TRP A 23 -4.21 -20.17 -0.30
CA TRP A 23 -3.04 -19.51 0.31
C TRP A 23 -1.77 -19.70 -0.53
N GLN A 24 -1.67 -20.80 -1.28
CA GLN A 24 -0.48 -21.14 -2.05
C GLN A 24 -0.28 -20.25 -3.28
N ILE A 25 -1.35 -19.93 -4.01
CA ILE A 25 -1.30 -19.06 -5.19
C ILE A 25 -0.80 -17.66 -4.83
N PRO A 26 -1.40 -16.92 -3.88
CA PRO A 26 -0.92 -15.60 -3.53
C PRO A 26 0.46 -15.61 -2.88
N LEU A 27 0.82 -16.65 -2.12
CA LEU A 27 2.16 -16.77 -1.56
C LEU A 27 3.21 -17.03 -2.65
N GLY A 28 2.91 -17.89 -3.63
CA GLY A 28 3.76 -18.13 -4.80
C GLY A 28 3.92 -16.87 -5.67
N VAL A 29 2.84 -16.12 -5.86
CA VAL A 29 2.85 -14.83 -6.56
C VAL A 29 3.70 -13.82 -5.79
N ALA A 30 3.53 -13.68 -4.47
CA ALA A 30 4.34 -12.78 -3.64
C ALA A 30 5.84 -13.14 -3.68
N LEU A 31 6.18 -14.43 -3.61
CA LEU A 31 7.56 -14.90 -3.77
C LEU A 31 8.12 -14.58 -5.15
N ALA A 32 7.33 -14.76 -6.21
CA ALA A 32 7.71 -14.38 -7.57
C ALA A 32 7.94 -12.88 -7.71
N SER A 33 7.11 -12.04 -7.07
CA SER A 33 7.28 -10.58 -7.05
C SER A 33 8.54 -10.16 -6.28
N ILE A 34 8.83 -10.79 -5.14
CA ILE A 34 10.05 -10.56 -4.37
C ILE A 34 11.27 -10.94 -5.23
N ALA A 35 11.24 -12.11 -5.86
CA ALA A 35 12.29 -12.55 -6.77
C ALA A 35 12.47 -11.56 -7.92
N PHE A 36 11.37 -11.11 -8.54
CA PHE A 36 11.40 -10.11 -9.61
C PHE A 36 11.97 -8.75 -9.16
N CYS A 37 11.59 -8.28 -7.96
CA CYS A 37 12.13 -7.06 -7.37
C CYS A 37 13.62 -7.18 -7.03
N CYS A 38 14.08 -8.36 -6.61
CA CYS A 38 15.49 -8.66 -6.37
C CYS A 38 16.31 -8.80 -7.67
N LEU A 39 15.67 -9.18 -8.78
CA LEU A 39 16.29 -9.30 -10.11
C LEU A 39 16.29 -7.97 -10.90
N LEU A 40 15.37 -7.06 -10.60
CA LEU A 40 15.27 -5.71 -11.19
C LEU A 40 16.58 -4.87 -11.15
N PRO A 41 17.43 -4.94 -10.11
CA PRO A 41 18.76 -4.31 -10.05
C PRO A 41 19.76 -4.89 -11.06
N TRP A 42 19.49 -6.05 -11.65
CA TRP A 42 20.34 -6.68 -12.66
C TRP A 42 19.84 -6.47 -14.10
N LEU A 43 18.60 -6.02 -14.29
CA LEU A 43 18.07 -5.61 -15.59
C LEU A 43 18.63 -4.25 -16.03
N SER A 44 19.64 -4.27 -16.88
CA SER A 44 20.24 -3.09 -17.51
C SER A 44 19.25 -2.43 -18.47
N PHE A 45 18.54 -1.40 -18.01
CA PHE A 45 17.82 -0.49 -18.91
C PHE A 45 18.79 0.58 -19.43
N PRO A 46 18.75 0.94 -20.72
CA PRO A 46 19.53 2.04 -21.24
C PRO A 46 19.18 3.30 -20.43
N ALA A 47 20.19 3.87 -19.79
CA ALA A 47 20.02 5.06 -18.97
C ALA A 47 19.65 6.23 -19.89
N THR A 48 18.37 6.56 -19.97
CA THR A 48 17.96 7.87 -20.47
C THR A 48 18.59 8.90 -19.53
N GLU A 49 19.49 9.71 -20.07
CA GLU A 49 20.24 10.76 -19.35
C GLU A 49 19.29 11.66 -18.57
N THR A 50 19.04 11.30 -17.32
CA THR A 50 18.32 12.13 -16.38
C THR A 50 19.39 12.96 -15.70
N ARG A 51 19.54 14.18 -16.22
CA ARG A 51 20.38 15.27 -15.72
C ARG A 51 20.50 15.19 -14.20
N THR A 52 21.65 14.71 -13.75
CA THR A 52 22.00 14.53 -12.35
C THR A 52 22.08 15.91 -11.71
N VAL A 53 20.98 16.39 -11.16
CA VAL A 53 21.02 17.51 -10.22
C VAL A 53 21.86 17.02 -9.05
N GLU A 54 23.03 17.65 -8.85
CA GLU A 54 23.95 17.36 -7.75
C GLU A 54 23.15 17.21 -6.46
N SER A 55 23.04 15.97 -6.00
CA SER A 55 22.48 15.65 -4.69
C SER A 55 23.44 16.22 -3.66
N LYS A 56 23.21 17.46 -3.25
CA LYS A 56 23.87 18.11 -2.13
C LYS A 56 23.82 17.16 -0.93
N ARG A 57 24.95 16.54 -0.63
CA ARG A 57 25.10 15.51 0.41
C ARG A 57 24.57 16.09 1.72
N ARG A 58 23.34 15.74 2.11
CA ARG A 58 22.72 16.22 3.36
C ARG A 58 23.58 15.71 4.52
N ARG A 59 24.40 16.59 5.10
CA ARG A 59 25.06 16.33 6.36
C ARG A 59 23.97 16.32 7.42
N PHE A 60 23.49 15.13 7.77
CA PHE A 60 22.58 14.95 8.89
C PHE A 60 23.33 15.39 10.16
N SER A 61 22.95 16.54 10.71
CA SER A 61 23.45 16.99 12.00
C SER A 61 22.88 16.07 13.07
N LEU A 62 23.71 15.60 14.00
CA LEU A 62 23.28 14.82 15.17
C LEU A 62 22.12 15.50 15.93
N ARG A 63 22.08 16.84 15.93
CA ARG A 63 20.96 17.63 16.48
C ARG A 63 19.66 17.43 15.71
N SER A 64 19.72 17.42 14.37
CA SER A 64 18.52 17.15 13.55
C SER A 64 18.01 15.72 13.71
N LEU A 65 18.91 14.75 13.94
CA LEU A 65 18.53 13.37 14.24
C LEU A 65 17.83 13.27 15.60
N LEU A 66 18.40 13.89 16.63
CA LEU A 66 17.84 13.89 17.99
C LEU A 66 16.49 14.60 18.08
N ILE A 67 16.33 15.75 17.41
CA ILE A 67 15.04 16.46 17.34
C ILE A 67 14.01 15.59 16.62
N LEU A 68 14.41 14.93 15.52
CA LEU A 68 13.51 14.05 14.78
C LEU A 68 13.07 12.86 15.65
N THR A 69 13.97 12.22 16.37
CA THR A 69 13.64 11.07 17.22
C THR A 69 12.78 11.46 18.43
N THR A 70 13.03 12.62 19.05
CA THR A 70 12.17 13.12 20.15
C THR A 70 10.78 13.49 19.65
N LEU A 71 10.68 14.13 18.49
CA LEU A 71 9.39 14.47 17.90
C LEU A 71 8.62 13.19 17.52
N PHE A 72 9.32 12.18 17.00
CA PHE A 72 8.72 10.87 16.72
C PHE A 72 8.23 10.17 17.99
N ALA A 73 9.03 10.18 19.07
CA ALA A 73 8.65 9.60 20.35
C ALA A 73 7.46 10.33 20.99
N MET A 74 7.41 11.66 20.90
CA MET A 74 6.29 12.47 21.39
C MET A 74 5.01 12.17 20.61
N VAL A 75 5.11 12.07 19.29
CA VAL A 75 4.01 11.69 18.42
C VAL A 75 3.48 10.29 18.74
N ILE A 76 4.38 9.31 18.99
CA ILE A 76 4.00 7.97 19.43
C ILE A 76 3.28 8.01 20.78
N GLY A 77 3.80 8.79 21.74
CA GLY A 77 3.20 8.92 23.07
C GLY A 77 1.82 9.56 23.06
N ILE A 78 1.61 10.60 22.26
CA ILE A 78 0.32 11.28 22.11
C ILE A 78 -0.65 10.43 21.27
N GLY A 79 -0.13 9.73 20.25
CA GLY A 79 -0.90 8.85 19.38
C GLY A 79 -1.50 7.63 20.09
N GLY A 80 -0.94 7.22 21.23
CA GLY A 80 -1.45 6.10 22.02
C GLY A 80 -2.85 6.30 22.61
N ALA A 81 -3.29 7.55 22.82
CA ALA A 81 -4.62 7.83 23.36
C ALA A 81 -5.73 7.76 22.29
N PHE A 82 -5.42 8.09 21.04
CA PHE A 82 -6.38 8.11 19.92
C PHE A 82 -5.72 7.64 18.61
N PRO A 83 -5.33 6.36 18.52
CA PRO A 83 -4.53 5.84 17.40
C PRO A 83 -5.24 5.96 16.05
N LEU A 84 -6.57 5.83 16.03
CA LEU A 84 -7.37 5.97 14.81
C LEU A 84 -7.40 7.41 14.28
N LEU A 85 -7.60 8.41 15.15
CA LEU A 85 -7.61 9.82 14.72
C LEU A 85 -6.24 10.26 14.20
N PHE A 86 -5.18 9.86 14.89
CA PHE A 86 -3.82 10.21 14.49
C PHE A 86 -3.44 9.53 13.16
N SER A 87 -3.72 8.23 13.03
CA SER A 87 -3.45 7.50 11.78
C SER A 87 -4.26 8.03 10.61
N SER A 88 -5.54 8.37 10.80
CA SER A 88 -6.37 8.96 9.75
C SER A 88 -5.88 10.33 9.31
N LEU A 89 -5.47 11.19 10.25
CA LEU A 89 -4.89 12.50 9.95
C LEU A 89 -3.56 12.36 9.20
N ALA A 90 -2.70 11.43 9.61
CA ALA A 90 -1.44 11.14 8.94
C ALA A 90 -1.67 10.64 7.50
N CYS A 91 -2.64 9.75 7.31
CA CYS A 91 -3.00 9.25 5.98
C CYS A 91 -3.59 10.35 5.09
N ALA A 92 -4.52 11.17 5.60
CA ALA A 92 -5.04 12.33 4.89
C ALA A 92 -3.92 13.32 4.50
N GLY A 93 -2.98 13.58 5.41
CA GLY A 93 -1.78 14.39 5.13
C GLY A 93 -0.89 13.77 4.05
N ALA A 94 -0.71 12.45 4.03
CA ALA A 94 0.04 11.74 3.01
C ALA A 94 -0.63 11.85 1.63
N PHE A 95 -1.95 11.68 1.54
CA PHE A 95 -2.71 11.91 0.31
C PHE A 95 -2.59 13.35 -0.17
N ALA A 96 -2.79 14.33 0.72
CA ALA A 96 -2.63 15.75 0.38
C ALA A 96 -1.21 16.05 -0.13
N TYR A 97 -0.19 15.44 0.48
CA TYR A 97 1.20 15.56 0.03
C TYR A 97 1.41 14.95 -1.36
N VAL A 98 0.88 13.76 -1.63
CA VAL A 98 0.95 13.10 -2.95
C VAL A 98 0.25 13.94 -4.03
N LEU A 99 -0.94 14.46 -3.74
CA LEU A 99 -1.69 15.34 -4.64
C LEU A 99 -0.93 16.65 -4.90
N ALA A 100 -0.45 17.31 -3.85
CA ALA A 100 0.37 18.51 -3.98
C ALA A 100 1.64 18.26 -4.80
N PHE A 101 2.27 17.08 -4.64
CA PHE A 101 3.42 16.67 -5.44
C PHE A 101 3.05 16.47 -6.92
N ALA A 102 1.94 15.80 -7.21
CA ALA A 102 1.46 15.61 -8.58
C ALA A 102 1.12 16.92 -9.28
N VAL A 103 0.50 17.87 -8.58
CA VAL A 103 0.17 19.19 -9.13
C VAL A 103 1.45 19.98 -9.45
N LYS A 104 2.42 19.99 -8.51
CA LYS A 104 3.68 20.76 -8.63
C LYS A 104 4.67 20.18 -9.65
N HIS A 105 4.65 18.88 -9.91
CA HIS A 105 5.63 18.23 -10.77
C HIS A 105 4.96 17.48 -11.93
N GLU A 106 4.69 18.21 -13.02
CA GLU A 106 4.10 17.66 -14.25
C GLU A 106 4.75 16.37 -14.78
N PRO A 107 6.10 16.25 -14.89
CA PRO A 107 6.71 15.04 -15.46
C PRO A 107 6.52 13.80 -14.59
N HIS A 108 6.11 13.95 -13.32
CA HIS A 108 5.90 12.84 -12.39
C HIS A 108 4.43 12.46 -12.21
N ARG A 109 3.49 13.16 -12.87
CA ARG A 109 2.04 12.89 -12.75
C ARG A 109 1.68 11.46 -13.12
N GLY A 110 2.22 10.96 -14.24
CA GLY A 110 1.97 9.59 -14.68
C GLY A 110 2.40 8.54 -13.65
N ALA A 111 3.54 8.74 -12.99
CA ALA A 111 4.03 7.83 -11.96
C ALA A 111 3.17 7.87 -10.68
N VAL A 112 2.65 9.06 -10.31
CA VAL A 112 1.73 9.19 -9.17
C VAL A 112 0.38 8.54 -9.49
N VAL A 113 -0.15 8.74 -10.69
CA VAL A 113 -1.38 8.06 -11.14
C VAL A 113 -1.18 6.55 -11.16
N ALA A 114 -0.03 6.06 -11.63
CA ALA A 114 0.30 4.64 -11.59
C ALA A 114 0.39 4.11 -10.15
N LEU A 115 0.91 4.90 -9.19
CA LEU A 115 0.95 4.54 -7.77
C LEU A 115 -0.46 4.39 -7.19
N LEU A 116 -1.29 5.42 -7.33
CA LEU A 116 -2.68 5.38 -6.86
C LEU A 116 -3.47 4.29 -7.58
N GLY A 117 -3.26 4.11 -8.88
CA GLY A 117 -3.84 3.02 -9.67
C GLY A 117 -3.43 1.66 -9.13
N SER A 118 -2.14 1.42 -8.89
CA SER A 118 -1.66 0.14 -8.32
C SER A 118 -2.25 -0.18 -6.95
N MET A 119 -2.54 0.84 -6.14
CA MET A 119 -3.18 0.70 -4.84
C MET A 119 -4.68 0.42 -4.93
N LEU A 120 -5.39 1.12 -5.81
CA LEU A 120 -6.86 1.17 -5.81
C LEU A 120 -7.50 0.24 -6.83
N LEU A 121 -6.87 0.06 -7.99
CA LEU A 121 -7.42 -0.72 -9.11
C LEU A 121 -7.68 -2.19 -8.73
N PRO A 122 -6.84 -2.86 -7.91
CA PRO A 122 -7.16 -4.21 -7.45
C PRO A 122 -8.45 -4.32 -6.66
N TYR A 123 -9.02 -3.23 -6.14
CA TYR A 123 -10.29 -3.23 -5.39
C TYR A 123 -11.50 -2.88 -6.27
N ALA A 124 -11.30 -2.52 -7.54
CA ALA A 124 -12.39 -2.12 -8.41
C ALA A 124 -13.43 -3.25 -8.64
N TRP A 125 -13.02 -4.52 -8.57
CA TRP A 125 -13.90 -5.67 -8.79
C TRP A 125 -14.76 -6.04 -7.57
N LEU A 126 -14.37 -5.60 -6.37
CA LEU A 126 -15.08 -5.82 -5.10
C LEU A 126 -16.40 -5.02 -5.04
N VAL A 127 -16.47 -3.94 -5.80
CA VAL A 127 -17.63 -3.06 -5.82
C VAL A 127 -18.72 -3.67 -6.71
N SER A 128 -19.65 -4.42 -6.11
CA SER A 128 -20.89 -4.83 -6.79
C SER A 128 -21.89 -3.66 -6.78
N TYR A 129 -22.66 -3.51 -7.87
CA TYR A 129 -23.56 -2.36 -8.07
C TYR A 129 -24.63 -2.25 -6.95
N ASP A 130 -25.06 -3.40 -6.43
CA ASP A 130 -26.11 -3.48 -5.40
C ASP A 130 -25.65 -3.08 -3.99
N GLU A 131 -24.35 -3.16 -3.70
CA GLU A 131 -23.79 -2.82 -2.38
C GLU A 131 -23.16 -1.43 -2.32
N LEU A 132 -22.96 -0.79 -3.47
CA LEU A 132 -22.33 0.52 -3.59
C LEU A 132 -23.02 1.56 -2.69
N GLY A 133 -24.35 1.54 -2.59
CA GLY A 133 -25.10 2.50 -1.77
C GLY A 133 -24.85 2.38 -0.26
N ARG A 134 -24.57 1.16 0.24
CA ARG A 134 -24.25 0.93 1.66
C ARG A 134 -22.78 1.16 1.96
N VAL A 135 -21.90 0.79 1.03
CA VAL A 135 -20.45 0.88 1.19
C VAL A 135 -19.93 2.29 0.87
N ALA A 136 -20.68 3.13 0.15
CA ALA A 136 -20.27 4.49 -0.23
C ALA A 136 -19.84 5.35 0.96
N ALA A 137 -20.52 5.26 2.11
CA ALA A 137 -20.17 6.03 3.30
C ALA A 137 -18.89 5.50 4.00
N ALA A 138 -18.62 4.20 3.89
CA ALA A 138 -17.44 3.55 4.48
C ALA A 138 -16.23 3.52 3.53
N LEU A 139 -16.44 3.76 2.24
CA LEU A 139 -15.44 3.71 1.18
C LEU A 139 -14.19 4.56 1.47
N PRO A 140 -14.28 5.81 1.97
CA PRO A 140 -13.09 6.60 2.30
C PRO A 140 -12.24 5.98 3.42
N ALA A 141 -12.89 5.43 4.45
CA ALA A 141 -12.21 4.77 5.55
C ALA A 141 -11.57 3.45 5.09
N LEU A 142 -12.28 2.71 4.25
CA LEU A 142 -11.78 1.49 3.62
C LEU A 142 -10.56 1.79 2.74
N PHE A 143 -10.63 2.79 1.85
CA PHE A 143 -9.50 3.15 0.98
C PHE A 143 -8.24 3.52 1.75
N ALA A 144 -8.37 4.12 2.93
CA ALA A 144 -7.24 4.48 3.75
C ALA A 144 -6.49 3.27 4.35
N SER A 145 -7.14 2.10 4.45
CA SER A 145 -6.56 0.89 5.05
C SER A 145 -6.41 -0.28 4.08
N LEU A 146 -7.15 -0.29 2.97
CA LEU A 146 -7.27 -1.42 2.06
C LEU A 146 -5.92 -1.84 1.44
N PRO A 147 -5.12 -0.95 0.82
CA PRO A 147 -3.90 -1.34 0.12
C PRO A 147 -2.93 -2.15 1.00
N THR A 148 -2.85 -1.78 2.27
CA THR A 148 -1.97 -2.41 3.27
C THR A 148 -2.75 -3.17 4.33
N PHE A 149 -3.95 -3.66 4.01
CA PHE A 149 -4.83 -4.38 4.92
C PHE A 149 -4.15 -5.64 5.46
N VAL A 150 -3.67 -6.51 4.57
CA VAL A 150 -2.98 -7.74 4.95
C VAL A 150 -1.69 -7.49 5.71
N PRO A 151 -0.73 -6.67 5.21
CA PRO A 151 0.49 -6.44 5.97
C PRO A 151 0.21 -5.76 7.32
N GLY A 152 -0.81 -4.91 7.40
CA GLY A 152 -1.27 -4.34 8.67
C GLY A 152 -1.80 -5.39 9.63
N ALA A 153 -2.63 -6.32 9.14
CA ALA A 153 -3.17 -7.43 9.92
C ALA A 153 -2.09 -8.42 10.39
N LEU A 154 -1.12 -8.74 9.53
CA LEU A 154 0.02 -9.59 9.87
C LEU A 154 0.89 -8.95 10.95
N LEU A 155 1.20 -7.67 10.81
CA LEU A 155 1.92 -6.92 11.85
C LEU A 155 1.11 -6.88 13.15
N GLY A 156 -0.20 -6.64 13.08
CA GLY A 156 -1.09 -6.69 14.23
C GLY A 156 -1.04 -8.03 14.97
N GLY A 157 -1.12 -9.14 14.21
CA GLY A 157 -1.03 -10.49 14.75
C GLY A 157 0.33 -10.81 15.39
N LEU A 158 1.43 -10.30 14.83
CA LEU A 158 2.76 -10.45 15.44
C LEU A 158 2.86 -9.77 16.81
N PHE A 159 2.09 -8.70 17.04
CA PHE A 159 1.98 -8.03 18.33
C PHE A 159 0.84 -8.57 19.20
N GLY A 160 0.15 -9.63 18.78
CA GLY A 160 -0.97 -10.23 19.50
C GLY A 160 -2.23 -9.35 19.56
N MET A 161 -2.36 -8.35 18.67
CA MET A 161 -3.53 -7.48 18.64
C MET A 161 -4.69 -8.13 17.89
N HIS A 162 -5.92 -7.79 18.33
CA HIS A 162 -7.12 -8.21 17.62
C HIS A 162 -7.23 -7.49 16.27
N PHE A 163 -7.97 -8.08 15.34
CA PHE A 163 -8.10 -7.58 13.98
C PHE A 163 -8.61 -6.14 13.94
N ASP A 164 -9.63 -5.83 14.73
CA ASP A 164 -10.22 -4.49 14.82
C ASP A 164 -9.27 -3.45 15.43
N ASP A 165 -8.44 -3.86 16.38
CA ASP A 165 -7.45 -2.99 17.02
C ASP A 165 -6.24 -2.73 16.10
N SER A 166 -6.03 -3.57 15.08
CA SER A 166 -4.91 -3.42 14.13
C SER A 166 -5.17 -2.44 12.99
N ARG A 167 -6.40 -1.91 12.85
CA ARG A 167 -6.79 -1.05 11.72
C ARG A 167 -5.93 0.21 11.57
N TRP A 168 -5.53 0.83 12.68
CA TRP A 168 -4.66 2.02 12.66
C TRP A 168 -3.27 1.73 12.07
N ILE A 169 -2.76 0.49 12.21
CA ILE A 169 -1.49 0.06 11.63
C ILE A 169 -1.60 0.00 10.11
N ALA A 170 -2.69 -0.58 9.61
CA ALA A 170 -2.96 -0.60 8.17
C ALA A 170 -3.02 0.83 7.61
N ILE A 171 -3.73 1.75 8.28
CA ILE A 171 -3.80 3.15 7.84
C ILE A 171 -2.42 3.82 7.83
N LEU A 172 -1.60 3.60 8.85
CA LEU A 172 -0.23 4.14 8.90
C LEU A 172 0.68 3.53 7.84
N LEU A 173 0.54 2.24 7.55
CA LEU A 173 1.30 1.59 6.49
C LEU A 173 0.94 2.17 5.12
N THR A 174 -0.34 2.41 4.84
CA THR A 174 -0.77 3.06 3.60
C THR A 174 -0.17 4.48 3.51
N ALA A 175 -0.21 5.25 4.60
CA ALA A 175 0.42 6.57 4.64
C ALA A 175 1.93 6.51 4.37
N ALA A 176 2.63 5.53 4.97
CA ALA A 176 4.05 5.31 4.77
C ALA A 176 4.37 4.89 3.32
N GLU A 177 3.54 4.04 2.73
CA GLU A 177 3.67 3.56 1.35
C GLU A 177 3.49 4.71 0.34
N LEU A 178 2.52 5.59 0.56
CA LEU A 178 2.33 6.82 -0.24
C LEU A 178 3.54 7.75 -0.17
N VAL A 179 4.06 8.01 1.03
CA VAL A 179 5.24 8.87 1.23
C VAL A 179 6.48 8.22 0.59
N ALA A 180 6.69 6.92 0.81
CA ALA A 180 7.78 6.16 0.22
C ALA A 180 7.70 6.17 -1.31
N GLY A 181 6.50 5.99 -1.88
CA GLY A 181 6.24 6.06 -3.31
C GLY A 181 6.69 7.40 -3.92
N VAL A 182 6.31 8.52 -3.32
CA VAL A 182 6.77 9.85 -3.77
C VAL A 182 8.29 9.99 -3.71
N GLN A 183 8.94 9.50 -2.65
CA GLN A 183 10.41 9.56 -2.55
C GLN A 183 11.09 8.66 -3.60
N LEU A 184 10.52 7.50 -3.91
CA LEU A 184 11.05 6.59 -4.93
C LEU A 184 10.85 7.13 -6.35
N ILE A 185 9.71 7.78 -6.62
CA ILE A 185 9.44 8.51 -7.87
C ILE A 185 10.53 9.54 -8.15
N ARG A 186 10.96 10.28 -7.12
CA ARG A 186 12.05 11.27 -7.25
C ARG A 186 13.43 10.65 -7.48
N ARG A 187 13.65 9.39 -7.07
CA ARG A 187 14.95 8.71 -7.19
C ARG A 187 15.16 8.02 -8.53
N GLY A 188 14.14 8.00 -9.40
CA GLY A 188 14.24 7.53 -10.78
C GLY A 188 13.25 6.41 -11.15
N PRO A 189 13.06 6.18 -12.46
CA PRO A 189 12.01 5.30 -12.97
C PRO A 189 12.20 3.82 -12.59
N ARG A 190 13.44 3.32 -12.55
CA ARG A 190 13.73 1.91 -12.25
C ARG A 190 13.22 1.47 -10.86
N ARG A 191 13.48 2.30 -9.85
CA ARG A 191 13.02 2.05 -8.47
C ARG A 191 11.51 2.23 -8.34
N THR A 192 10.96 3.17 -9.11
CA THR A 192 9.52 3.43 -9.17
C THR A 192 8.78 2.22 -9.70
N ILE A 193 9.19 1.66 -10.84
CA ILE A 193 8.54 0.47 -11.43
C ILE A 193 8.58 -0.71 -10.46
N ALA A 194 9.73 -0.98 -9.85
CA ALA A 194 9.87 -2.04 -8.86
C ALA A 194 8.88 -1.87 -7.69
N PHE A 195 8.78 -0.64 -7.17
CA PHE A 195 7.88 -0.31 -6.08
C PHE A 195 6.41 -0.41 -6.49
N LEU A 196 6.04 0.10 -7.67
CA LEU A 196 4.67 0.00 -8.20
C LEU A 196 4.22 -1.45 -8.36
N LEU A 197 5.11 -2.33 -8.84
CA LEU A 197 4.82 -3.75 -8.93
C LEU A 197 4.63 -4.37 -7.56
N LEU A 198 5.47 -4.03 -6.57
CA LEU A 198 5.30 -4.50 -5.19
C LEU A 198 3.94 -4.06 -4.62
N VAL A 199 3.63 -2.76 -4.71
CA VAL A 199 2.37 -2.15 -4.23
C VAL A 199 1.17 -2.83 -4.87
N MET A 200 1.22 -3.04 -6.20
CA MET A 200 0.17 -3.73 -6.95
C MET A 200 -0.06 -5.15 -6.44
N HIS A 201 1.02 -5.91 -6.19
CA HIS A 201 0.90 -7.29 -5.70
C HIS A 201 0.34 -7.36 -4.28
N VAL A 202 0.81 -6.49 -3.38
CA VAL A 202 0.30 -6.40 -2.00
C VAL A 202 -1.18 -6.00 -2.01
N SER A 203 -1.56 -5.06 -2.86
CA SER A 203 -2.94 -4.60 -3.01
C SER A 203 -3.83 -5.67 -3.62
N TRP A 204 -3.33 -6.43 -4.60
CA TRP A 204 -4.07 -7.54 -5.20
C TRP A 204 -4.31 -8.67 -4.19
N PHE A 205 -3.28 -9.04 -3.42
CA PHE A 205 -3.44 -10.02 -2.36
C PHE A 205 -4.41 -9.55 -1.29
N SER A 206 -4.30 -8.30 -0.86
CA SER A 206 -5.19 -7.71 0.13
C SER A 206 -6.64 -7.64 -0.36
N SER A 207 -6.87 -7.37 -1.64
CA SER A 207 -8.19 -7.45 -2.24
C SER A 207 -8.79 -8.86 -2.21
N PHE A 208 -8.00 -9.91 -2.45
CA PHE A 208 -8.46 -11.29 -2.34
C PHE A 208 -8.84 -11.67 -0.91
N VAL A 209 -7.99 -11.33 0.06
CA VAL A 209 -8.28 -11.62 1.47
C VAL A 209 -9.52 -10.87 1.93
N PHE A 210 -9.67 -9.60 1.52
CA PHE A 210 -10.84 -8.80 1.86
C PHE A 210 -12.14 -9.40 1.26
N TYR A 211 -12.11 -9.87 0.01
CA TYR A 211 -13.25 -10.54 -0.62
C TYR A 211 -13.70 -11.78 0.17
N GLN A 212 -12.74 -12.61 0.60
CA GLN A 212 -13.04 -13.80 1.39
C GLN A 212 -13.70 -13.46 2.72
N LEU A 213 -13.22 -12.42 3.40
CA LEU A 213 -13.82 -11.97 4.66
C LEU A 213 -15.21 -11.37 4.51
N CYS A 214 -15.58 -10.89 3.31
CA CYS A 214 -16.92 -10.34 3.06
C CYS A 214 -17.95 -11.40 2.65
N ILE A 215 -17.51 -12.55 2.13
CA ILE A 215 -18.39 -13.63 1.65
C ILE A 215 -18.54 -14.78 2.65
N ALA A 216 -17.53 -15.01 3.50
CA ALA A 216 -17.60 -15.95 4.61
C ALA A 216 -18.47 -15.43 5.76
#